data_AF-A0A930WN28-F1
#
_entry.id   AF-A0A930WN28-F1
#
_cell.length_a   1.000
_cell.length_b   1.000
_cell.length_c   1.000
_cell.angle_alpha   90.00
_cell.angle_beta   90.00
_cell.angle_gamma   90.00
#
_symmetry.space_group_name_H-M   'P 1'
#
loop_
_entity.id
_entity.type
_entity.pdbx_description
1 polymer ?
#
loop_
_entity_poly.entity_id
_entity_poly.type
_entity_poly.pdbx_seq_one_letter_code
_entity_poly.pdbx_strand_id
1 'polypeptide(L)' 'IGVDDLQHLIDEDHGAEVVCHFCGEKYHFDEAELQGLIDEIKAKREEADA' A
#
# COMPACT_ATOMS: atom_id res chain seq x y z
N ILE A 1 5.61 5.67 4.39
CA ILE A 1 4.88 4.41 4.20
C ILE A 1 5.87 3.37 3.73
N GLY A 2 6.33 2.54 4.66
CA GLY A 2 7.10 1.33 4.38
C GLY A 2 6.19 0.10 4.25
N VAL A 3 6.79 -1.07 4.03
CA VAL A 3 6.07 -2.36 3.97
C VAL A 3 5.31 -2.63 5.27
N ASP A 4 5.93 -2.32 6.43
CA ASP A 4 5.29 -2.53 7.73
C ASP A 4 4.02 -1.67 7.88
N ASP A 5 4.08 -0.41 7.44
CA ASP A 5 2.91 0.48 7.45
C ASP A 5 1.78 -0.08 6.56
N LEU A 6 2.11 -0.63 5.39
CA LEU A 6 1.12 -1.24 4.49
C LEU A 6 0.52 -2.52 5.10
N GLN A 7 1.32 -3.32 5.80
CA GLN A 7 0.84 -4.53 6.46
C GLN A 7 -0.14 -4.18 7.60
N HIS A 8 0.13 -3.13 8.37
CA HIS A 8 -0.81 -2.65 9.39
C HIS A 8 -2.15 -2.20 8.78
N LEU A 9 -2.14 -1.55 7.61
CA LEU A 9 -3.38 -1.16 6.91
C LEU A 9 -4.21 -2.39 6.47
N ILE A 10 -3.57 -3.51 6.15
CA ILE A 10 -4.26 -4.76 5.82
C ILE A 10 -4.83 -5.41 7.09
N ASP A 11 -3.99 -5.53 8.12
CA ASP A 11 -4.30 -6.36 9.29
C ASP A 11 -5.29 -5.69 10.26
N GLU A 12 -5.21 -4.36 10.41
CA GLU A 12 -6.02 -3.59 11.37
C GLU A 12 -7.15 -2.80 10.69
N ASP A 13 -6.87 -2.20 9.53
CA ASP A 13 -7.80 -1.32 8.83
C ASP A 13 -8.55 -2.02 7.67
N HIS A 14 -8.20 -3.27 7.35
CA HIS A 14 -8.81 -4.07 6.27
C HIS A 14 -8.83 -3.34 4.91
N GLY A 15 -7.81 -2.52 4.64
CA GLY A 15 -7.73 -1.64 3.47
C GLY A 15 -7.31 -0.22 3.82
N ALA A 16 -7.35 0.67 2.83
CA ALA A 16 -7.05 2.09 3.02
C ALA A 16 -7.96 2.99 2.18
N GLU A 17 -8.45 4.09 2.76
CA GLU A 17 -9.12 5.16 2.02
C GLU A 17 -8.20 6.39 1.93
N VAL A 18 -7.96 6.86 0.72
CA VAL A 18 -7.17 8.06 0.43
C VAL A 18 -8.06 9.11 -0.21
N VAL A 19 -8.09 10.30 0.38
CA VAL A 19 -8.77 11.45 -0.20
C VAL A 19 -7.75 12.34 -0.90
N CYS A 20 -7.94 12.59 -2.20
CA CYS A 20 -7.12 13.54 -2.92
C CYS A 20 -7.39 14.96 -2.40
N HIS A 21 -6.36 15.62 -1.88
CA HIS A 21 -6.48 16.98 -1.36
C HIS A 21 -6.88 18.02 -2.41
N PHE A 22 -6.62 17.75 -3.69
CA PHE A 22 -6.85 18.70 -4.78
C PHE A 22 -8.25 18.60 -5.39
N CYS A 23 -8.75 17.39 -5.65
CA CYS A 23 -10.07 17.17 -6.24
C CYS A 23 -11.13 16.69 -5.26
N GLY A 24 -10.74 16.24 -4.06
CA GLY A 24 -11.64 15.68 -3.06
C GLY A 24 -12.11 14.24 -3.33
N GLU A 25 -11.56 13.58 -4.35
CA GLU A 25 -11.95 12.22 -4.72
C GLU A 25 -11.39 11.18 -3.74
N LYS A 26 -12.21 10.18 -3.43
CA LYS A 26 -11.90 9.08 -2.53
C LYS A 26 -11.43 7.88 -3.35
N TYR A 27 -10.23 7.41 -3.05
CA TYR A 27 -9.67 6.17 -3.58
C TYR A 27 -9.64 5.14 -2.47
N HIS A 28 -10.20 3.98 -2.73
CA HIS A 28 -10.18 2.86 -1.80
C HIS A 28 -9.18 1.84 -2.32
N PHE A 29 -8.33 1.35 -1.42
CA PHE A 29 -7.43 0.23 -1.66
C PHE A 29 -7.88 -0.93 -0.79
N ASP A 30 -8.16 -2.06 -1.41
CA ASP A 30 -8.46 -3.28 -0.67
C ASP A 30 -7.19 -4.02 -0.23
N GLU A 31 -7.35 -5.05 0.60
CA GLU A 31 -6.23 -5.86 1.12
C GLU A 31 -5.39 -6.47 -0.01
N ALA A 32 -6.00 -6.85 -1.13
CA ALA A 32 -5.29 -7.48 -2.24
C ALA A 32 -4.43 -6.48 -3.01
N GLU A 33 -4.94 -5.26 -3.20
CA GLU A 33 -4.19 -4.15 -3.81
C GLU A 33 -3.02 -3.73 -2.93
N LEU A 34 -3.22 -3.62 -1.61
CA LEU A 34 -2.14 -3.33 -0.66
C LEU A 34 -1.09 -4.45 -0.63
N GLN A 35 -1.50 -5.72 -0.71
CA GLN A 35 -0.58 -6.85 -0.78
C GLN A 35 0.26 -6.81 -2.07
N GLY A 36 -0.35 -6.47 -3.21
CA GLY A 36 0.36 -6.30 -4.48
C GLY A 36 1.43 -5.20 -4.40
N LEU A 37 1.14 -4.08 -3.73
CA LEU A 37 2.12 -3.02 -3.48
C LEU A 37 3.29 -3.51 -2.61
N ILE A 38 3.01 -4.30 -1.56
CA ILE A 38 4.05 -4.91 -0.72
C ILE A 38 4.97 -5.79 -1.56
N ASP A 39 4.40 -6.63 -2.41
CA ASP A 39 5.14 -7.57 -3.24
C ASP A 39 6.01 -6.83 -4.28
N GLU A 40 5.47 -5.77 -4.89
CA GLU A 40 6.25 -4.89 -5.78
C GLU A 40 7.42 -4.21 -5.05
N ILE A 41 7.19 -3.69 -3.84
CA ILE A 41 8.24 -3.04 -3.05
C ILE A 41 9.34 -4.04 -2.67
N LYS A 42 8.96 -5.27 -2.30
CA LYS A 42 9.90 -6.36 -2.01
C LYS A 42 10.72 -6.73 -3.25
N ALA A 43 10.07 -6.96 -4.39
CA ALA A 43 10.73 -7.29 -5.65
C ALA A 43 11.71 -6.18 -6.10
N LYS A 44 11.30 -4.91 -6.03
CA LYS A 44 12.15 -3.77 -6.38
C LYS A 44 13.32 -3.55 -5.41
N ARG A 45 13.17 -3.94 -4.15
CA ARG A 45 14.27 -3.91 -3.16
C ARG A 45 15.31 -4.98 -3.45
N GLU A 46 14.89 -6.19 -3.80
CA GLU A 46 15.81 -7.28 -4.18
C GLU A 46 16.64 -6.95 -5.42
N GLU A 47 16.08 -6.20 -6.38
CA GLU A 47 16.82 -5.71 -7.56
C GLU A 47 17.81 -4.56 -7.25
N ALA A 48 17.60 -3.80 -6.17
CA ALA A 48 18.46 -2.66 -5.81
C ALA A 48 19.71 -3.05 -5.00
N ASP A 49 19.71 -4.25 -4.40
CA ASP A 49 20.80 -4.80 -3.58
C ASP A 49 21.66 -5.84 -4.34
N ALA A 50 21.40 -6.06 -5.65
CA ALA A 50 22.12 -6.97 -6.55
C ALA A 50 23.12 -6.23 -7.47
#